data_AF-A0A3N7EHT9-F1
#
_entry.id   AF-A0A3N7EHT9-F1
#
_cell.length_a   1.000
_cell.length_b   1.000
_cell.length_c   1.000
_cell.angle_alpha   90.00
_cell.angle_beta   90.00
_cell.angle_gamma   90.00
#
_symmetry.space_group_name_H-M   'P 1'
#
loop_
_entity.id
_entity.type
_entity.pdbx_description
1 polymer ?
#
loop_
_entity_poly.entity_id
_entity_poly.type
_entity_poly.pdbx_seq_one_letter_code
_entity_poly.pdbx_strand_id
1 'polypeptide(L)'
;MRFIHLNKAADLQALSQQLGSGNSSALAQIKKLNPHLNLAKLELGSMLLLPEGSELGTGKAAGGDSLAAFQAQAQAGLAALSQRARLQAETLKTEKQDLSSALKSAGLKRLQEGDPALKKQLESAAVQAAADQKSAEATAKQLEAMDKLLSTELGRMGKFLG
;
A
#
# COMPACT_ATOMS: atom_id res chain seq x y z
N MET A 1 0.47 -9.27 -27.35
CA MET A 1 1.49 -8.88 -26.34
C MET A 1 2.61 -9.90 -26.41
N ARG A 2 3.85 -9.46 -26.65
CA ARG A 2 5.00 -10.35 -26.82
C ARG A 2 5.88 -10.32 -25.56
N PHE A 3 6.19 -11.51 -25.06
CA PHE A 3 7.06 -11.71 -23.91
C PHE A 3 8.43 -12.16 -24.39
N ILE A 4 9.48 -11.45 -24.00
CA ILE A 4 10.86 -11.85 -24.29
C ILE A 4 11.55 -12.17 -22.98
N HIS A 5 11.86 -13.45 -22.80
CA HIS A 5 12.59 -13.95 -21.65
C HIS A 5 14.08 -14.04 -22.01
N LEU A 6 14.92 -13.34 -21.23
CA LEU A 6 16.36 -13.32 -21.47
C LEU A 6 17.04 -14.50 -20.81
N ASN A 7 17.28 -15.55 -21.60
CA ASN A 7 17.91 -16.80 -21.16
C ASN A 7 19.46 -16.73 -21.11
N LYS A 8 20.06 -15.63 -21.60
CA LYS A 8 21.50 -15.33 -21.55
C LYS A 8 21.65 -13.81 -21.37
N ALA A 9 22.79 -13.34 -20.83
CA ALA A 9 23.14 -11.93 -20.88
C ALA A 9 23.17 -11.53 -22.36
N ALA A 10 22.09 -10.90 -22.80
CA ALA A 10 21.84 -10.67 -24.21
C ALA A 10 22.30 -9.26 -24.52
N ASP A 11 23.36 -9.15 -25.32
CA ASP A 11 23.68 -7.89 -25.97
C ASP A 11 22.46 -7.42 -26.77
N LEU A 12 22.27 -6.11 -26.84
CA LEU A 12 21.24 -5.41 -27.66
C LEU A 12 21.05 -6.01 -29.05
N GLN A 13 22.12 -6.58 -29.62
CA GLN A 13 22.14 -7.23 -30.93
C GLN A 13 21.44 -8.60 -30.96
N ALA A 14 21.49 -9.37 -29.87
CA ALA A 14 20.72 -10.60 -29.73
C ALA A 14 19.23 -10.30 -29.53
N LEU A 15 18.91 -9.24 -28.79
CA LEU A 15 17.53 -8.76 -28.61
C LEU A 15 16.94 -8.27 -29.95
N SER A 16 17.72 -7.53 -30.75
CA SER A 16 17.28 -7.06 -32.07
C SER A 16 17.04 -8.19 -33.06
N GLN A 17 17.86 -9.26 -33.02
CA GLN A 17 17.67 -10.45 -33.85
C GLN A 17 16.42 -11.24 -33.44
N GLN A 18 16.14 -11.38 -32.14
CA GLN A 18 14.91 -12.02 -31.66
C GLN A 18 13.64 -11.21 -32.02
N LEU A 19 13.78 -9.89 -32.16
CA LEU A 19 12.70 -8.99 -32.56
C LEU A 19 12.43 -8.96 -34.09
N GLY A 20 13.31 -9.52 -34.92
CA GLY A 20 13.17 -9.58 -36.38
C GLY A 20 13.67 -8.32 -37.10
N SER A 21 13.98 -8.47 -38.40
CA SER A 21 14.74 -7.53 -39.25
C SER A 21 14.06 -6.21 -39.64
N GLY A 22 13.02 -5.78 -38.93
CA GLY A 22 12.31 -4.50 -39.16
C GLY A 22 12.30 -3.53 -37.97
N ASN A 23 12.91 -3.90 -36.83
CA ASN A 23 12.60 -3.32 -35.52
C ASN A 23 13.75 -2.55 -34.85
N SER A 24 14.76 -2.09 -35.61
CA SER A 24 15.78 -1.16 -35.10
C SER A 24 15.15 0.14 -34.56
N SER A 25 14.04 0.58 -35.14
CA SER A 25 13.20 1.69 -34.66
C SER A 25 12.53 1.38 -33.32
N ALA A 26 12.08 0.14 -33.10
CA ALA A 26 11.43 -0.28 -31.86
C ALA A 26 12.40 -0.24 -30.67
N LEU A 27 13.66 -0.66 -30.84
CA LEU A 27 14.68 -0.56 -29.79
C LEU A 27 15.03 0.89 -29.45
N ALA A 28 15.17 1.74 -30.47
CA ALA A 28 15.38 3.17 -30.26
C ALA A 28 14.20 3.81 -29.51
N GLN A 29 12.98 3.35 -29.79
CA GLN A 29 11.77 3.84 -29.14
C GLN A 29 11.61 3.32 -27.71
N ILE A 30 11.95 2.07 -27.43
CA ILE A 30 12.01 1.52 -26.07
C ILE A 30 13.02 2.31 -25.23
N LYS A 31 14.20 2.60 -25.78
CA LYS A 31 15.22 3.44 -25.13
C LYS A 31 14.73 4.86 -24.89
N LYS A 32 13.98 5.43 -25.85
CA LYS A 32 13.39 6.77 -25.72
C LYS A 32 12.29 6.83 -24.63
N LEU A 33 11.48 5.79 -24.52
CA LEU A 33 10.42 5.69 -23.52
C LEU A 33 10.95 5.35 -22.12
N ASN A 34 12.08 4.63 -22.06
CA ASN A 34 12.71 4.16 -20.82
C ASN A 34 14.19 4.54 -20.80
N PRO A 35 14.53 5.84 -20.65
CA PRO A 35 15.93 6.30 -20.69
C PRO A 35 16.79 5.71 -19.56
N HIS A 36 16.15 5.28 -18.47
CA HIS A 36 16.79 4.60 -17.33
C HIS A 36 17.13 3.13 -17.60
N LEU A 37 16.56 2.54 -18.65
CA LEU A 37 16.78 1.13 -18.98
C LEU A 37 18.13 0.98 -19.69
N ASN A 38 19.12 0.40 -18.99
CA ASN A 38 20.39 0.06 -19.61
C ASN A 38 20.25 -1.23 -20.44
N LEU A 39 19.80 -1.07 -21.68
CA LEU A 39 19.64 -2.17 -22.64
C LEU A 39 20.97 -2.91 -22.94
N ALA A 40 22.13 -2.35 -22.62
CA ALA A 40 23.43 -3.00 -22.76
C ALA A 40 23.82 -3.88 -21.55
N LYS A 41 23.05 -3.82 -20.45
CA LYS A 41 23.30 -4.60 -19.22
C LYS A 41 21.99 -5.21 -18.70
N LEU A 42 21.26 -5.89 -19.57
CA LEU A 42 20.08 -6.63 -19.16
C LEU A 42 20.52 -7.91 -18.45
N GLU A 43 20.20 -8.02 -17.16
CA GLU A 43 20.56 -9.18 -16.35
C GLU A 43 19.73 -10.42 -16.75
N LEU A 44 20.33 -11.59 -16.55
CA LEU A 44 19.69 -12.88 -16.81
C LEU A 44 18.41 -13.01 -15.99
N GLY A 45 17.31 -13.46 -16.61
CA GLY A 45 16.00 -13.56 -15.95
C GLY A 45 15.16 -12.28 -16.00
N SER A 46 15.65 -11.20 -16.60
CA SER A 46 14.83 -10.02 -16.88
C SER A 46 13.77 -10.35 -17.94
N MET A 47 12.54 -9.90 -17.71
CA MET A 47 11.40 -10.08 -18.61
C MET A 47 11.06 -8.76 -19.28
N LEU A 48 11.12 -8.71 -20.61
CA LEU A 48 10.64 -7.57 -21.40
C LEU A 48 9.23 -7.85 -21.89
N LEU A 49 8.30 -6.98 -21.51
CA LEU A 49 6.94 -6.96 -22.03
C LEU A 49 6.84 -5.94 -23.15
N LEU A 50 6.50 -6.40 -24.35
CA LEU A 50 6.32 -5.54 -25.52
C LEU A 50 4.86 -5.65 -26.00
N PRO A 51 4.12 -4.54 -26.12
CA PRO A 51 2.84 -4.56 -26.80
C PRO A 51 3.02 -4.96 -28.26
N GLU A 52 2.14 -5.83 -28.75
CA GLU A 52 2.15 -6.21 -30.16
C GLU A 52 1.31 -5.19 -30.92
N GLY A 53 1.97 -4.46 -31.82
CA GLY A 53 1.36 -3.45 -32.69
C GLY A 53 2.43 -2.46 -33.16
N SER A 54 2.22 -1.87 -34.34
CA SER A 54 3.04 -0.76 -34.87
C SER A 54 2.91 0.54 -34.05
N GLU A 55 2.13 0.50 -32.97
CA GLU A 55 1.79 1.62 -32.11
C GLU A 55 2.56 1.53 -30.79
N LEU A 56 3.89 1.52 -30.87
CA LEU A 56 4.63 2.21 -29.82
C LEU A 56 4.24 3.69 -29.98
N GLY A 57 3.26 4.15 -29.20
CA GLY A 57 2.79 5.54 -29.29
C GLY A 57 3.89 6.54 -28.91
N THR A 58 3.62 7.83 -29.12
CA THR A 58 4.41 8.98 -28.63
C THR A 58 4.26 9.16 -27.12
N GLY A 59 4.40 8.08 -26.35
CA GLY A 59 4.35 8.13 -24.89
C GLY A 59 5.40 9.09 -24.33
N LYS A 60 5.05 9.84 -23.29
CA LYS A 60 6.04 10.55 -22.47
C LYS A 60 6.96 9.51 -21.82
N ALA A 61 8.26 9.79 -21.80
CA ALA A 61 9.20 8.99 -21.02
C ALA A 61 8.69 8.85 -19.59
N ALA A 62 8.80 7.66 -19.00
CA ALA A 62 8.60 7.47 -17.57
C ALA A 62 9.72 8.24 -16.86
N GLY A 63 9.51 9.53 -16.62
CA GLY A 63 10.46 10.42 -15.98
C GLY A 63 10.62 10.09 -14.49
N GLY A 64 11.78 10.42 -13.94
CA GLY A 64 12.20 10.14 -12.56
C GLY A 64 11.28 10.67 -11.45
N ASP A 65 10.30 11.52 -11.78
CA ASP A 65 9.29 12.02 -10.83
C ASP A 65 8.20 10.99 -10.49
N SER A 66 8.06 9.91 -11.28
CA SER A 66 7.01 8.89 -11.07
C SER A 66 7.13 8.17 -9.72
N LEU A 67 8.36 7.92 -9.25
CA LEU A 67 8.59 7.32 -7.93
C LEU A 67 8.30 8.30 -6.80
N ALA A 68 8.71 9.56 -6.94
CA ALA A 68 8.44 10.60 -5.94
C ALA A 68 6.93 10.88 -5.81
N ALA A 69 6.21 10.91 -6.93
CA ALA A 69 4.75 11.03 -6.95
C ALA A 69 4.07 9.82 -6.30
N PHE A 70 4.53 8.60 -6.60
CA PHE A 70 4.03 7.38 -5.94
C PHE A 70 4.29 7.40 -4.44
N GLN A 71 5.50 7.78 -4.01
CA GLN A 71 5.86 7.91 -2.60
C GLN A 71 4.96 8.90 -1.89
N ALA A 72 4.72 10.08 -2.48
CA ALA A 72 3.83 11.09 -1.92
C ALA A 72 2.39 10.57 -1.78
N GLN A 73 1.86 9.85 -2.77
CA GLN A 73 0.52 9.27 -2.72
C GLN A 73 0.41 8.13 -1.69
N ALA A 74 1.41 7.25 -1.61
CA ALA A 74 1.45 6.16 -0.65
C ALA A 74 1.52 6.69 0.80
N GLN A 75 2.36 7.69 1.05
CA GLN A 75 2.46 8.36 2.35
C GLN A 75 1.16 9.09 2.70
N ALA A 76 0.56 9.83 1.77
CA ALA A 76 -0.71 10.50 2.01
C ALA A 76 -1.85 9.52 2.34
N GLY A 77 -1.91 8.38 1.63
CA GLY A 77 -2.89 7.33 1.89
C GLY A 77 -2.73 6.70 3.27
N LEU A 78 -1.51 6.34 3.66
CA LEU A 78 -1.22 5.78 4.98
C LEU A 78 -1.44 6.79 6.12
N ALA A 79 -1.05 8.05 5.92
CA ALA A 79 -1.33 9.12 6.87
C ALA A 79 -2.85 9.30 7.08
N ALA A 80 -3.64 9.30 6.00
CA ALA A 80 -5.10 9.39 6.11
C ALA A 80 -5.71 8.18 6.83
N LEU A 81 -5.21 6.96 6.56
CA LEU A 81 -5.67 5.74 7.24
C LEU A 81 -5.30 5.73 8.73
N SER A 82 -4.07 6.11 9.07
CA SER A 82 -3.62 6.18 10.47
C SER A 82 -4.39 7.24 11.26
N GLN A 83 -4.68 8.39 10.66
CA GLN A 83 -5.52 9.42 11.27
C GLN A 83 -6.94 8.92 11.52
N ARG A 84 -7.55 8.24 10.55
CA ARG A 84 -8.89 7.64 10.74
C ARG A 84 -8.90 6.60 11.86
N ALA A 85 -7.90 5.73 11.90
CA ALA A 85 -7.79 4.70 12.95
C ALA A 85 -7.62 5.32 14.35
N ARG A 86 -6.82 6.39 14.48
CA ARG A 86 -6.68 7.15 15.73
C ARG A 86 -7.99 7.79 16.18
N LEU A 87 -8.69 8.46 15.26
CA LEU A 87 -9.98 9.06 15.56
C LEU A 87 -10.99 8.01 16.01
N GLN A 88 -11.06 6.87 15.32
CA GLN A 88 -11.93 5.76 15.70
C GLN A 88 -11.60 5.21 17.09
N ALA A 89 -10.31 5.04 17.42
CA ALA A 89 -9.90 4.58 18.74
C ALA A 89 -10.29 5.57 19.86
N GLU A 90 -10.13 6.87 19.64
CA GLU A 90 -10.57 7.89 20.61
C GLU A 90 -12.10 7.96 20.72
N THR A 91 -12.84 7.81 19.62
CA THR A 91 -14.31 7.72 19.66
C THR A 91 -14.78 6.53 20.50
N LEU A 92 -14.25 5.32 20.24
CA LEU A 92 -14.60 4.12 21.01
C LEU A 92 -14.25 4.25 22.50
N LYS A 93 -13.17 4.94 22.82
CA LYS A 93 -12.75 5.21 24.19
C LYS A 93 -13.74 6.14 24.91
N THR A 94 -14.20 7.21 24.24
CA THR A 94 -15.25 8.09 24.77
C THR A 94 -16.57 7.34 24.93
N GLU A 95 -17.00 6.60 23.91
CA GLU A 95 -18.23 5.79 23.96
C GLU A 95 -18.20 4.79 25.12
N LYS A 96 -17.05 4.13 25.36
CA LYS A 96 -16.89 3.24 26.51
C LYS A 96 -17.01 3.97 27.84
N GLN A 97 -16.47 5.19 27.95
CA GLN A 97 -16.61 6.00 29.17
C GLN A 97 -18.06 6.41 29.42
N ASP A 98 -18.77 6.80 28.37
CA ASP A 98 -20.19 7.15 28.43
C ASP A 98 -21.04 5.94 28.79
N LEU A 99 -20.80 4.79 28.15
CA LEU A 99 -21.45 3.52 28.48
C LEU A 99 -21.19 3.11 29.93
N SER A 100 -19.94 3.15 30.40
CA SER A 100 -19.60 2.86 31.79
C SER A 100 -20.35 3.79 32.77
N SER A 101 -20.48 5.06 32.43
CA SER A 101 -21.18 6.05 33.27
C SER A 101 -22.69 5.79 33.28
N ALA A 102 -23.29 5.50 32.13
CA ALA A 102 -24.69 5.13 32.00
C ALA A 102 -25.02 3.83 32.76
N LEU A 103 -24.16 2.81 32.63
CA LEU A 103 -24.27 1.53 33.34
C LEU A 103 -24.22 1.69 34.87
N LYS A 104 -23.52 2.72 35.37
CA LYS A 104 -23.41 3.00 36.81
C LYS A 104 -24.54 3.88 37.35
N SER A 105 -25.42 4.39 36.50
CA SER A 105 -26.54 5.24 36.90
C SER A 105 -27.51 4.50 37.82
N ALA A 106 -28.13 5.22 38.75
CA ALA A 106 -29.03 4.63 39.75
C ALA A 106 -30.26 3.95 39.13
N GLY A 107 -30.78 4.49 38.03
CA GLY A 107 -31.91 3.89 37.30
C GLY A 107 -31.55 2.54 36.69
N LEU A 108 -30.38 2.46 36.02
CA LEU A 108 -29.95 1.21 35.40
C LEU A 108 -29.55 0.15 36.43
N LYS A 109 -28.95 0.55 37.56
CA LYS A 109 -28.63 -0.37 38.67
C LYS A 109 -29.88 -1.04 39.22
N ARG A 110 -30.96 -0.29 39.46
CA ARG A 110 -32.24 -0.86 39.91
C ARG A 110 -32.83 -1.85 38.90
N LEU A 111 -32.70 -1.56 37.61
CA LEU A 111 -33.11 -2.48 36.54
C LEU A 111 -32.24 -3.77 36.53
N GLN A 112 -30.93 -3.66 36.71
CA GLN A 112 -30.02 -4.80 36.79
C GLN A 112 -30.24 -5.67 38.04
N GLU A 113 -30.66 -5.06 39.15
CA GLU A 113 -31.03 -5.77 40.38
C GLU A 113 -32.36 -6.52 40.22
N GLY A 114 -33.30 -5.95 39.45
CA GLY A 114 -34.58 -6.59 39.11
C GLY A 114 -34.47 -7.65 38.01
N ASP A 115 -33.46 -7.58 37.14
CA ASP A 115 -33.24 -8.51 36.03
C ASP A 115 -31.76 -8.95 35.93
N PRO A 116 -31.41 -10.13 36.47
CA PRO A 116 -30.04 -10.65 36.40
C PRO A 116 -29.62 -11.08 34.99
N ALA A 117 -30.56 -11.36 34.08
CA ALA A 117 -30.23 -11.69 32.70
C ALA A 117 -29.77 -10.43 31.95
N LEU A 118 -30.47 -9.30 32.16
CA LEU A 118 -30.06 -7.99 31.66
C LEU A 118 -28.67 -7.60 32.17
N LYS A 119 -28.38 -7.84 33.46
CA LYS A 119 -27.05 -7.59 34.02
C LYS A 119 -25.94 -8.33 33.26
N LYS A 120 -26.12 -9.63 32.98
CA LYS A 120 -25.15 -10.43 32.22
C LYS A 120 -24.96 -9.91 30.79
N GLN A 121 -26.04 -9.49 30.12
CA GLN A 121 -25.96 -8.92 28.77
C GLN A 121 -25.15 -7.62 28.76
N LEU A 122 -25.39 -6.74 29.73
CA LEU A 122 -24.66 -5.47 29.86
C LEU A 122 -23.18 -5.68 30.20
N GLU A 123 -22.87 -6.65 31.06
CA GLU A 123 -21.48 -7.05 31.35
C GLU A 123 -20.79 -7.61 30.10
N SER A 124 -21.46 -8.48 29.34
CA SER A 124 -20.94 -9.00 28.07
C SER A 124 -20.69 -7.89 27.05
N ALA A 125 -21.61 -6.94 26.91
CA ALA A 125 -21.44 -5.80 26.03
C ALA A 125 -20.26 -4.90 26.47
N ALA A 126 -20.08 -4.69 27.78
CA ALA A 126 -18.95 -3.93 28.31
C ALA A 126 -17.59 -4.62 28.06
N VAL A 127 -17.55 -5.95 28.15
CA VAL A 127 -16.37 -6.76 27.81
C VAL A 127 -16.06 -6.63 26.32
N GLN A 128 -17.06 -6.74 25.45
CA GLN A 128 -16.89 -6.59 24.00
C GLN A 128 -16.39 -5.18 23.64
N ALA A 129 -17.01 -4.13 24.19
CA ALA A 129 -16.58 -2.75 23.96
C ALA A 129 -15.12 -2.51 24.41
N ALA A 130 -14.69 -3.13 25.51
CA ALA A 130 -13.30 -3.07 25.96
C ALA A 130 -12.34 -3.83 25.03
N ALA A 131 -12.76 -4.94 24.43
CA ALA A 131 -11.99 -5.68 23.43
C ALA A 131 -11.87 -4.88 22.13
N ASP A 132 -12.97 -4.28 21.66
CA ASP A 132 -13.01 -3.46 20.44
C ASP A 132 -12.11 -2.22 20.58
N GLN A 133 -12.14 -1.54 21.74
CA GLN A 133 -11.23 -0.43 22.05
C GLN A 133 -9.76 -0.87 21.94
N LYS A 134 -9.39 -2.01 22.56
CA LYS A 134 -8.02 -2.53 22.51
C LYS A 134 -7.59 -2.88 21.08
N SER A 135 -8.49 -3.49 20.30
CA SER A 135 -8.25 -3.84 18.90
C SER A 135 -8.03 -2.60 18.03
N ALA A 136 -8.85 -1.55 18.23
CA ALA A 136 -8.69 -0.28 17.53
C ALA A 136 -7.37 0.41 17.88
N GLU A 137 -6.98 0.46 19.16
CA GLU A 137 -5.69 1.00 19.60
C GLU A 137 -4.50 0.22 19.02
N ALA A 138 -4.58 -1.11 18.97
CA ALA A 138 -3.55 -1.95 18.36
C ALA A 138 -3.42 -1.70 16.85
N THR A 139 -4.56 -1.57 16.16
CA THR A 139 -4.61 -1.25 14.72
C THR A 139 -3.99 0.11 14.43
N ALA A 140 -4.33 1.13 15.23
CA ALA A 140 -3.74 2.46 15.09
C ALA A 140 -2.21 2.44 15.25
N LYS A 141 -1.69 1.73 16.27
CA LYS A 141 -0.24 1.55 16.47
C LYS A 141 0.43 0.79 15.33
N GLN A 142 -0.23 -0.24 14.78
CA GLN A 142 0.30 -1.00 13.66
C GLN A 142 0.39 -0.15 12.38
N LEU A 143 -0.63 0.68 12.11
CA LEU A 143 -0.62 1.59 10.97
C LEU A 143 0.49 2.65 11.09
N GLU A 144 0.73 3.18 12.29
CA GLU A 144 1.87 4.07 12.54
C GLU A 144 3.23 3.39 12.33
N ALA A 145 3.36 2.13 12.74
CA ALA A 145 4.57 1.36 12.52
C ALA A 145 4.79 1.09 11.02
N MET A 146 3.72 0.78 10.28
CA MET A 146 3.77 0.60 8.82
C MET A 146 4.15 1.89 8.09
N ASP A 147 3.62 3.04 8.50
CA ASP A 147 3.98 4.35 7.93
C ASP A 147 5.48 4.66 8.11
N LYS A 148 6.03 4.39 9.31
CA LYS A 148 7.48 4.51 9.57
C LYS A 148 8.33 3.55 8.74
N LEU A 149 7.88 2.30 8.60
CA LEU A 149 8.61 1.30 7.81
C LEU A 149 8.60 1.66 6.33
N LEU A 150 7.44 2.05 5.78
CA LEU A 150 7.29 2.40 4.38
C LEU A 150 8.06 3.67 4.01
N SER A 151 8.06 4.70 4.87
CA SER A 151 8.90 5.89 4.69
C SER A 151 10.39 5.57 4.73
N THR A 152 10.83 4.67 5.61
CA THR A 152 12.22 4.19 5.67
C THR A 152 12.62 3.45 4.40
N GLU A 153 11.78 2.53 3.93
CA GLU A 153 12.09 1.66 2.79
C GLU A 153 12.03 2.42 1.47
N LEU A 154 11.05 3.32 1.29
CA LEU A 154 11.01 4.22 0.13
C LEU A 154 12.21 5.18 0.13
N GLY A 155 12.63 5.67 1.30
CA GLY A 155 13.85 6.47 1.42
C GLY A 155 15.12 5.69 1.03
N ARG A 156 15.17 4.38 1.27
CA ARG A 156 16.25 3.51 0.79
C ARG A 156 16.19 3.33 -0.71
N MET A 157 15.02 2.99 -1.27
CA MET A 157 14.84 2.82 -2.71
C MET A 157 15.19 4.09 -3.50
N GLY A 158 14.80 5.27 -2.98
CA GLY A 158 15.15 6.56 -3.59
C GLY A 158 16.66 6.80 -3.68
N LYS A 159 17.46 6.27 -2.75
CA LYS A 159 18.93 6.35 -2.79
C LYS A 159 19.59 5.41 -3.81
N PHE A 160 18.90 4.33 -4.21
CA PHE A 160 19.41 3.38 -5.21
C PHE A 160 19.02 3.74 -6.64
N LEU A 161 17.97 4.55 -6.80
CA LEU A 161 17.42 4.95 -8.09
C LEU A 161 17.80 6.38 -8.52
N GLY A 162 18.51 7.12 -7.65
CA GLY A 162 19.03 8.47 -7.89
C GLY A 162 20.55 8.50 -7.98
#